data_AF-A0A4Z0NSI1-F1
#
_entry.id   AF-A0A4Z0NSI1-F1
#
_cell.length_a   1.000
_cell.length_b   1.000
_cell.length_c   1.000
_cell.angle_alpha   90.00
_cell.angle_beta   90.00
_cell.angle_gamma   90.00
#
_symmetry.space_group_name_H-M   'P 1'
#
loop_
_entity.id
_entity.type
_entity.pdbx_description
1 polymer ?
#
loop_
_entity_poly.entity_id
_entity_poly.type
_entity_poly.pdbx_seq_one_letter_code
_entity_poly.pdbx_strand_id
1 'polypeptide(L)'
;MLPSSLLAGALLLAATVPAAAAGSDLDRYRWKSRVLVIAAAADDPRAAAQARIAEAAGAGMRERDLVVVRAIGEGREAAALRRRLGLPATGFRAVLVGKDGGAKLTAAEPIPAETLFSTIDAMPMRREEAAGRRN
;
A
#
# COMPACT_ATOMS: atom_id res chain seq x y z
N MET A 1 3.62 -24.62 66.12
CA MET A 1 2.62 -24.10 65.18
C MET A 1 3.37 -23.30 64.12
N LEU A 2 3.66 -23.91 62.97
CA LEU A 2 4.47 -23.32 61.89
C LEU A 2 3.51 -22.77 60.81
N PRO A 3 3.71 -21.54 60.31
CA PRO A 3 2.75 -20.91 59.41
C PRO A 3 2.90 -21.37 57.96
N SER A 4 1.74 -21.39 57.32
CA SER A 4 1.41 -21.92 56.01
C SER A 4 2.07 -21.19 54.83
N SER A 5 2.54 -22.02 53.91
CA SER A 5 2.36 -21.96 52.45
C SER A 5 2.68 -20.66 51.69
N LEU A 6 3.80 -20.73 50.96
CA LEU A 6 4.28 -19.82 49.93
C LEU A 6 3.24 -19.56 48.83
N LEU A 7 3.02 -18.28 48.51
CA LEU A 7 2.28 -17.80 47.33
C LEU A 7 2.93 -18.31 46.04
N ALA A 8 2.15 -18.98 45.20
CA ALA A 8 2.51 -19.27 43.82
C ALA A 8 2.47 -17.97 42.99
N GLY A 9 3.64 -17.55 42.49
CA GLY A 9 3.75 -16.43 41.56
C GLY A 9 3.27 -16.83 40.17
N ALA A 10 2.24 -16.14 39.67
CA ALA A 10 1.82 -16.24 38.28
C ALA A 10 2.75 -15.41 37.39
N LEU A 11 3.66 -16.09 36.68
CA LEU A 11 4.53 -15.48 35.69
C LEU A 11 3.71 -15.23 34.41
N LEU A 12 3.27 -13.99 34.21
CA LEU A 12 2.69 -13.53 32.95
C LEU A 12 3.80 -13.44 31.89
N LEU A 13 3.90 -14.46 31.02
CA LEU A 13 4.69 -14.34 29.80
C LEU A 13 3.96 -13.38 28.83
N ALA A 14 4.41 -12.14 28.79
CA ALA A 14 4.07 -11.22 27.72
C ALA A 14 4.70 -11.72 26.41
N ALA A 15 3.88 -12.30 25.53
CA ALA A 15 4.32 -12.64 24.18
C ALA A 15 4.59 -11.33 23.42
N THR A 16 5.86 -10.96 23.28
CA THR A 16 6.27 -9.88 22.39
C THR A 16 6.06 -10.34 20.95
N VAL A 17 4.98 -9.90 20.33
CA VAL A 17 4.81 -10.00 18.87
C VAL A 17 5.92 -9.18 18.21
N PRO A 18 6.75 -9.77 17.33
CA PRO A 18 7.78 -9.00 16.65
C PRO A 18 7.09 -8.04 15.68
N ALA A 19 7.29 -6.74 15.89
CA ALA A 19 6.94 -5.74 14.89
C ALA A 19 7.80 -6.00 13.65
N ALA A 20 7.18 -6.48 12.58
CA ALA A 20 7.85 -6.71 11.32
C ALA A 20 8.59 -5.44 10.88
N ALA A 21 9.91 -5.55 10.72
CA ALA A 21 10.77 -4.44 10.33
C ALA A 21 10.32 -3.86 8.98
N ALA A 22 9.85 -2.62 8.98
CA ALA A 22 9.41 -1.87 7.81
C ALA A 22 10.59 -1.45 6.91
N GLY A 23 11.12 -2.40 6.13
CA GLY A 23 11.81 -2.09 4.88
C GLY A 23 10.79 -1.52 3.88
N SER A 24 11.20 -0.58 3.02
CA SER A 24 10.30 0.13 2.10
C SER A 24 9.43 -0.82 1.27
N ASP A 25 8.14 -0.86 1.61
CA ASP A 25 7.17 -1.90 1.28
C ASP A 25 6.83 -2.08 -0.22
N LEU A 26 7.45 -1.29 -1.11
CA LEU A 26 7.17 -1.34 -2.55
C LEU A 26 8.00 -2.38 -3.30
N ASP A 27 9.22 -2.67 -2.85
CA ASP A 27 10.12 -3.56 -3.61
C ASP A 27 9.60 -5.01 -3.65
N ARG A 28 8.76 -5.42 -2.68
CA ARG A 28 8.08 -6.73 -2.69
C ARG A 28 7.12 -6.92 -3.87
N TYR A 29 6.63 -5.81 -4.44
CA TYR A 29 5.73 -5.81 -5.59
C TYR A 29 6.47 -5.66 -6.92
N ARG A 30 7.76 -5.31 -6.90
CA ARG A 30 8.55 -5.12 -8.11
C ARG A 30 8.53 -6.38 -8.96
N TRP A 31 8.28 -6.20 -10.25
CA TRP A 31 8.11 -7.24 -11.28
C TRP A 31 6.93 -8.20 -11.05
N LYS A 32 6.13 -8.02 -9.98
CA LYS A 32 4.98 -8.86 -9.64
C LYS A 32 3.65 -8.11 -9.82
N SER A 33 3.53 -6.92 -9.23
CA SER A 33 2.29 -6.16 -9.18
C SER A 33 2.56 -4.66 -9.34
N ARG A 34 1.59 -3.97 -9.92
CA ARG A 34 1.50 -2.51 -9.92
C ARG A 34 0.93 -2.07 -8.57
N VAL A 35 1.27 -0.88 -8.11
CA VAL A 35 0.82 -0.41 -6.79
C VAL A 35 0.14 0.95 -6.90
N LEU A 36 -1.09 1.06 -6.39
CA LEU A 36 -1.74 2.32 -6.10
C LEU A 36 -1.43 2.70 -4.64
N VAL A 37 -0.54 3.67 -4.46
CA VAL A 37 -0.22 4.22 -3.14
C VAL A 37 -1.18 5.35 -2.81
N ILE A 38 -1.83 5.26 -1.65
CA ILE A 38 -2.69 6.30 -1.09
C ILE A 38 -1.98 6.90 0.12
N ALA A 39 -1.46 8.11 -0.03
CA ALA A 39 -0.82 8.86 1.05
C ALA A 39 -1.74 9.99 1.50
N ALA A 40 -2.04 10.10 2.79
CA ALA A 40 -2.91 11.17 3.30
C ALA A 40 -2.73 11.37 4.82
N ALA A 41 -3.37 12.40 5.38
CA ALA A 41 -3.60 12.46 6.82
C ALA A 41 -4.61 11.38 7.24
N ALA A 42 -4.69 11.07 8.54
CA ALA A 42 -5.55 10.01 9.07
C ALA A 42 -7.05 10.22 8.78
N ASP A 43 -7.46 11.48 8.74
CA ASP A 43 -8.83 11.97 8.60
C ASP A 43 -9.13 12.58 7.22
N ASP A 44 -8.19 12.53 6.26
CA ASP A 44 -8.43 13.11 4.93
C ASP A 44 -9.47 12.27 4.16
N PRO A 45 -10.64 12.84 3.81
CA PRO A 45 -11.74 12.09 3.20
C PRO A 45 -11.38 11.53 1.81
N ARG A 46 -10.37 12.11 1.14
CA ARG A 46 -9.92 11.63 -0.18
C ARG A 46 -9.27 10.25 -0.10
N ALA A 47 -8.68 9.88 1.04
CA ALA A 47 -8.14 8.54 1.24
C ALA A 47 -9.23 7.46 1.19
N ALA A 48 -10.38 7.73 1.81
CA ALA A 48 -11.55 6.86 1.74
C ALA A 48 -12.17 6.87 0.33
N ALA A 49 -12.24 8.03 -0.32
CA ALA A 49 -12.76 8.13 -1.69
C ALA A 49 -11.93 7.30 -2.68
N GLN A 50 -10.59 7.42 -2.66
CA GLN A 50 -9.71 6.64 -3.53
C GLN A 50 -9.82 5.13 -3.28
N ALA A 51 -9.96 4.72 -2.01
CA ALA A 51 -10.17 3.33 -1.66
C ALA A 51 -11.48 2.76 -2.24
N ARG A 52 -12.58 3.52 -2.12
CA ARG A 52 -13.88 3.13 -2.71
C ARG A 52 -13.82 3.01 -4.23
N ILE A 53 -13.09 3.89 -4.91
CA ILE A 53 -12.87 3.80 -6.36
C ILE A 53 -12.16 2.48 -6.71
N ALA A 54 -11.10 2.13 -5.96
CA ALA A 54 -10.34 0.89 -6.19
C ALA A 54 -11.19 -0.37 -5.90
N GLU A 55 -11.97 -0.35 -4.82
CA GLU A 55 -12.87 -1.46 -4.44
C GLU A 55 -13.97 -1.67 -5.49
N ALA A 56 -14.63 -0.60 -5.93
CA ALA A 56 -15.67 -0.65 -6.96
C ALA A 56 -15.15 -1.19 -8.30
N ALA A 57 -13.88 -0.91 -8.63
CA ALA A 57 -13.25 -1.35 -9.86
C ALA A 57 -12.69 -2.80 -9.82
N GLY A 58 -13.01 -3.58 -8.77
CA GLY A 58 -12.33 -4.81 -8.37
C GLY A 58 -11.84 -5.76 -9.47
N ALA A 59 -12.63 -6.06 -10.50
CA ALA A 59 -12.19 -6.91 -11.61
C ALA A 59 -11.06 -6.28 -12.44
N GLY A 60 -11.20 -5.00 -12.81
CA GLY A 60 -10.20 -4.28 -13.58
C GLY A 60 -8.87 -4.10 -12.82
N MET A 61 -8.92 -4.01 -11.48
CA MET A 61 -7.74 -4.02 -10.63
C MET A 61 -6.97 -5.35 -10.73
N ARG A 62 -7.70 -6.48 -10.60
CA ARG A 62 -7.11 -7.83 -10.66
C ARG A 62 -6.52 -8.14 -12.04
N GLU A 63 -7.23 -7.81 -13.11
CA GLU A 63 -6.76 -8.04 -14.48
C GLU A 63 -5.41 -7.37 -14.80
N ARG A 64 -5.12 -6.27 -14.11
CA ARG A 64 -3.93 -5.44 -14.29
C ARG A 64 -2.89 -5.63 -13.19
N ASP A 65 -3.06 -6.62 -12.31
CA ASP A 65 -2.22 -6.89 -11.14
C ASP A 65 -1.99 -5.63 -10.29
N LEU A 66 -3.03 -4.82 -10.07
CA LEU A 66 -2.95 -3.56 -9.31
C LEU A 66 -3.41 -3.78 -7.86
N VAL A 67 -2.54 -3.46 -6.90
CA VAL A 67 -2.81 -3.56 -5.47
C VAL A 67 -2.76 -2.20 -4.79
N VAL A 68 -3.41 -2.04 -3.64
CA VAL A 68 -3.43 -0.79 -2.87
C VAL A 68 -2.45 -0.87 -1.70
N VAL A 69 -1.64 0.18 -1.52
CA VAL A 69 -0.79 0.38 -0.34
C VAL A 69 -1.10 1.75 0.27
N ARG A 70 -1.08 1.83 1.60
CA ARG A 70 -1.51 3.03 2.35
C ARG A 70 -0.33 3.65 3.11
N ALA A 71 -0.17 4.97 2.98
CA ALA A 71 0.73 5.81 3.78
C ALA A 71 -0.10 6.89 4.51
N ILE A 72 -0.81 6.46 5.55
CA ILE A 72 -1.77 7.28 6.28
C ILE A 72 -1.15 7.78 7.59
N GLY A 73 -1.32 9.07 7.86
CA GLY A 73 -0.76 9.72 9.05
C GLY A 73 0.76 9.90 8.97
N GLU A 74 1.38 10.06 10.15
CA GLU A 74 2.79 10.43 10.31
C GLU A 74 3.68 9.27 10.81
N GLY A 75 3.15 8.04 10.81
CA GLY A 75 3.91 6.85 11.18
C GLY A 75 5.18 6.66 10.34
N ARG A 76 6.17 5.96 10.90
CA ARG A 76 7.47 5.71 10.26
C ARG A 76 7.33 5.13 8.85
N GLU A 77 6.40 4.19 8.67
CA GLU A 77 6.09 3.52 7.42
C GLU A 77 5.54 4.51 6.39
N ALA A 78 4.57 5.34 6.78
CA ALA A 78 3.98 6.36 5.93
C ALA A 78 5.02 7.39 5.49
N ALA A 79 5.86 7.85 6.43
CA ALA A 79 6.96 8.77 6.16
C ALA A 79 8.01 8.17 5.23
N ALA A 80 8.36 6.89 5.41
CA ALA A 80 9.28 6.17 4.54
C ALA A 80 8.74 6.03 3.10
N LEU A 81 7.45 5.71 2.97
CA LEU A 81 6.81 5.58 1.66
C LEU A 81 6.70 6.93 0.93
N ARG A 82 6.31 7.99 1.64
CA ARG A 82 6.29 9.37 1.12
C ARG A 82 7.67 9.79 0.61
N ARG A 83 8.72 9.56 1.39
CA ARG A 83 10.10 9.87 0.99
C ARG A 83 10.55 9.07 -0.23
N ARG A 84 10.27 7.75 -0.27
CA ARG A 84 10.61 6.88 -1.41
C ARG A 84 9.99 7.38 -2.72
N LEU A 85 8.80 7.98 -2.65
CA LEU A 85 8.05 8.49 -3.79
C LEU A 85 8.26 10.00 -4.04
N GLY A 86 9.11 10.67 -3.27
CA GLY A 86 9.33 12.12 -3.38
C GLY A 86 8.09 12.97 -3.08
N LEU A 87 7.19 12.48 -2.22
CA LEU A 87 5.95 13.17 -1.87
C LEU A 87 6.16 14.17 -0.72
N PRO A 88 5.32 15.22 -0.61
CA PRO A 88 5.28 16.08 0.57
C PRO A 88 5.03 15.27 1.84
N ALA A 89 5.46 15.81 3.00
CA ALA A 89 5.28 15.13 4.29
C ALA A 89 3.79 14.96 4.66
N THR A 90 2.95 15.90 4.26
CA THR A 90 1.52 15.93 4.59
C THR A 90 0.66 16.04 3.32
N GLY A 91 -0.66 16.04 3.49
CA GLY A 91 -1.64 16.17 2.40
C GLY A 91 -1.86 14.89 1.62
N PHE A 92 -2.95 14.88 0.85
CA PHE A 92 -3.34 13.74 0.02
C PHE A 92 -2.48 13.63 -1.25
N ARG A 93 -2.05 12.42 -1.55
CA ARG A 93 -1.48 12.01 -2.84
C ARG A 93 -1.93 10.60 -3.19
N ALA A 94 -2.36 10.40 -4.43
CA ALA A 94 -2.52 9.09 -5.04
C ALA A 94 -1.40 8.89 -6.06
N VAL A 95 -0.69 7.76 -5.99
CA VAL A 95 0.44 7.46 -6.87
C VAL A 95 0.26 6.09 -7.49
N LEU A 96 0.27 6.01 -8.81
CA LEU A 96 0.38 4.75 -9.53
C LEU A 96 1.87 4.42 -9.72
N VAL A 97 2.31 3.28 -9.22
CA VAL A 97 3.66 2.74 -9.36
C VAL A 97 3.59 1.51 -10.29
N GLY A 98 4.46 1.48 -11.30
CA GLY A 98 4.56 0.36 -12.24
C GLY A 98 5.24 -0.87 -11.65
N LYS A 99 5.18 -2.00 -12.37
CA LYS A 99 5.94 -3.22 -12.01
C LYS A 99 7.45 -2.99 -12.01
N ASP A 100 7.95 -2.01 -12.74
CA ASP A 100 9.36 -1.61 -12.73
C ASP A 100 9.80 -0.90 -11.43
N GLY A 101 8.84 -0.48 -10.60
CA GLY A 101 9.04 0.27 -9.36
C GLY A 101 9.02 1.79 -9.54
N GLY A 102 8.82 2.29 -10.76
CA GLY A 102 8.76 3.73 -11.04
C GLY A 102 7.35 4.29 -10.85
N ALA A 103 7.25 5.51 -10.33
CA ALA A 103 5.98 6.26 -10.33
C ALA A 103 5.59 6.63 -11.77
N LYS A 104 4.32 6.38 -12.13
CA LYS A 104 3.75 6.54 -13.47
C LYS A 104 2.71 7.65 -13.54
N LEU A 105 1.98 7.85 -12.45
CA LEU A 105 1.01 8.92 -12.28
C LEU A 105 1.04 9.34 -10.81
N THR A 106 0.99 10.65 -10.55
CA THR A 106 0.84 11.21 -9.21
C THR A 106 -0.22 12.30 -9.26
N ALA A 107 -1.20 12.24 -8.37
CA ALA A 107 -2.31 13.19 -8.32
C ALA A 107 -2.53 13.70 -6.89
N ALA A 108 -2.97 14.96 -6.79
CA ALA A 108 -3.38 15.59 -5.53
C ALA A 108 -4.86 15.36 -5.19
N GLU A 109 -5.59 14.64 -6.04
CA GLU A 109 -7.00 14.26 -5.89
C GLU A 109 -7.18 12.77 -6.24
N PRO A 110 -8.25 12.10 -5.77
CA PRO A 110 -8.52 10.71 -6.12
C PRO A 110 -8.51 10.48 -7.63
N ILE A 111 -7.72 9.50 -8.06
CA ILE A 111 -7.59 9.09 -9.46
C ILE A 111 -8.77 8.18 -9.81
N PRO A 112 -9.56 8.51 -10.84
CA PRO A 112 -10.60 7.63 -11.37
C PRO A 112 -10.03 6.29 -11.86
N ALA A 113 -10.82 5.22 -11.75
CA ALA A 113 -10.41 3.90 -12.20
C ALA A 113 -10.04 3.87 -13.69
N GLU A 114 -10.81 4.57 -14.53
CA GLU A 114 -10.56 4.71 -15.97
C GLU A 114 -9.20 5.35 -16.27
N THR A 115 -8.80 6.36 -15.48
CA THR A 115 -7.50 7.01 -15.61
C THR A 115 -6.36 6.08 -15.18
N LEU A 116 -6.54 5.33 -14.10
CA LEU A 116 -5.57 4.30 -13.69
C LEU A 116 -5.38 3.26 -14.80
N PHE A 117 -6.48 2.73 -15.34
CA PHE A 117 -6.45 1.65 -16.30
C PHE A 117 -5.90 2.08 -17.65
N SER A 118 -6.34 3.22 -18.18
CA SER A 118 -5.78 3.78 -19.42
C SER A 118 -4.29 4.09 -19.30
N THR A 119 -3.83 4.61 -18.16
CA THR A 119 -2.40 4.82 -17.90
C THR A 119 -1.64 3.49 -17.90
N ILE A 120 -2.19 2.43 -17.30
CA ILE A 120 -1.59 1.08 -17.27
C ILE A 120 -1.54 0.46 -18.65
N ASP A 121 -2.64 0.54 -19.40
CA ASP A 121 -2.80 -0.10 -20.71
C ASP A 121 -1.93 0.60 -21.78
N ALA A 122 -1.54 1.85 -21.56
CA ALA A 122 -0.54 2.55 -22.36
C ALA A 122 0.91 2.11 -22.11
N MET A 123 1.21 1.36 -21.03
CA MET A 123 2.59 0.97 -20.69
C MET A 123 3.12 -0.14 -21.62
N PRO A 124 4.38 -0.07 -22.10
CA PRO A 124 4.95 -1.06 -23.02
C PRO A 124 4.84 -2.51 -22.53
N MET A 125 5.24 -2.77 -21.28
CA MET A 125 5.12 -4.10 -20.66
C MET A 125 3.68 -4.61 -20.63
N ARG A 126 2.69 -3.73 -20.43
CA ARG A 126 1.29 -4.15 -20.43
C ARG A 126 0.85 -4.62 -21.82
N ARG A 127 1.36 -3.99 -22.89
CA ARG A 127 1.10 -4.40 -24.27
C ARG A 127 1.69 -5.79 -24.56
N GLU A 128 2.88 -6.08 -24.05
CA GLU A 128 3.51 -7.41 -24.15
C GLU A 128 2.73 -8.49 -23.39
N GLU A 129 2.29 -8.21 -22.15
CA GLU A 129 1.43 -9.11 -21.37
C GLU A 129 0.11 -9.44 -22.10
N ALA A 130 -0.48 -8.46 -22.80
CA ALA A 130 -1.71 -8.66 -23.58
C ALA A 130 -1.45 -9.49 -24.84
N ALA A 131 -0.32 -9.25 -25.52
CA ALA A 131 0.07 -9.99 -26.72
C ALA A 131 0.35 -11.46 -26.41
N GLY A 132 1.04 -11.75 -25.29
CA GLY A 132 1.37 -13.11 -24.88
C GLY A 132 0.19 -13.97 -24.42
N ARG A 133 -0.94 -13.36 -23.98
CA ARG A 133 -2.16 -14.10 -23.60
C ARG A 133 -3.01 -14.57 -24.78
N ARG A 134 -2.73 -14.10 -26.00
CA ARG A 134 -3.49 -14.43 -27.20
C ARG A 134 -2.92 -15.63 -27.99
N ASN A 135 -1.84 -16.21 -27.49
CA ASN A 135 -1.17 -17.39 -28.05
C ASN A 135 -1.38 -18.59 -27.12
#